data_AF-A0A017T557-F1
#
_entry.id   AF-A0A017T557-F1
#
_cell.length_a   1.000
_cell.length_b   1.000
_cell.length_c   1.000
_cell.angle_alpha   90.00
_cell.angle_beta   90.00
_cell.angle_gamma   90.00
#
_symmetry.space_group_name_H-M   'P 1'
#
loop_
_entity.id
_entity.type
_entity.pdbx_description
1 polymer ?
#
loop_
_entity_poly.entity_id
_entity_poly.type
_entity_poly.pdbx_seq_one_letter_code
_entity_poly.pdbx_strand_id
1 'polypeptide(L)'
;MVPSPILVEWLAGGSTHNLNRVLDLVEIIELTEDLARVAAEGLQGVAHPVCKQCGVRGGPSVADAVVMALADQEGDTVYTQDPQDLAKLNQHFVRALVRTC
;
A
#
# COMPACT_ATOMS: atom_id res chain seq x y z
N MET A 1 -11.68 2.60 3.37
CA MET A 1 -11.27 1.53 4.30
C MET A 1 -9.75 1.47 4.34
N VAL A 2 -9.15 1.05 5.46
CA VAL A 2 -7.69 1.00 5.62
C VAL A 2 -7.28 -0.41 6.07
N PRO A 3 -6.51 -1.16 5.28
CA PRO A 3 -5.97 -2.44 5.73
C PRO A 3 -5.05 -2.27 6.95
N SER A 4 -5.16 -3.18 7.92
CA SER A 4 -4.39 -3.10 9.17
C SER A 4 -2.86 -2.97 8.99
N PRO A 5 -2.19 -3.57 7.97
CA PRO A 5 -0.76 -3.35 7.74
C PRO A 5 -0.40 -1.89 7.41
N ILE A 6 -1.32 -1.15 6.78
CA ILE A 6 -1.11 0.25 6.39
C ILE A 6 -1.13 1.16 7.61
N LEU A 7 -2.05 0.89 8.54
CA LEU A 7 -2.09 1.58 9.82
C LEU A 7 -0.79 1.35 10.60
N VAL A 8 -0.28 0.12 10.60
CA VAL A 8 0.99 -0.24 11.26
C VAL A 8 2.18 0.49 10.63
N GLU A 9 2.27 0.53 9.30
CA GLU A 9 3.34 1.23 8.59
C GLU A 9 3.29 2.75 8.84
N TRP A 10 2.10 3.34 8.78
CA TRP A 10 1.90 4.76 9.07
C TRP A 10 2.33 5.14 10.49
N LEU A 11 2.01 4.31 11.48
CA LEU A 11 2.46 4.46 12.87
C LEU A 11 3.98 4.32 13.00
N ALA A 12 4.58 3.34 12.34
CA ALA A 12 6.02 3.10 12.35
C ALA A 12 6.81 4.28 11.76
N GLY A 13 6.23 4.99 10.78
CA GLY A 13 6.77 6.23 10.20
C GLY A 13 6.77 7.44 11.13
N GLY A 14 6.27 7.31 12.37
CA GLY A 14 6.32 8.37 13.39
C GLY A 14 5.13 9.34 13.37
N SER A 15 4.10 9.06 12.57
CA SER A 15 2.89 9.90 12.50
C SER A 15 1.92 9.60 13.65
N THR A 16 2.13 10.19 14.82
CA THR A 16 1.31 9.90 16.02
C THR A 16 0.47 11.08 16.53
N HIS A 17 0.72 12.30 16.06
CA HIS A 17 0.09 13.53 16.60
C HIS A 17 -1.45 13.53 16.57
N ASN A 18 -2.08 12.79 15.67
CA ASN A 18 -3.53 12.71 15.50
C ASN A 18 -4.08 11.27 15.53
N LEU A 19 -3.38 10.33 16.17
CA LEU A 19 -3.72 8.91 16.12
C LEU A 19 -5.20 8.63 16.42
N ASN A 20 -5.70 9.06 17.58
CA ASN A 20 -7.09 8.77 17.98
C ASN A 20 -8.09 9.33 16.97
N ARG A 21 -7.87 10.55 16.50
CA ARG A 21 -8.73 11.16 15.47
C ARG A 21 -8.72 10.38 14.16
N VAL A 22 -7.56 9.85 13.75
CA VAL A 22 -7.47 9.01 12.55
C VAL A 22 -8.24 7.70 12.76
N LEU A 23 -8.04 7.04 13.91
CA LEU A 23 -8.74 5.79 14.24
C LEU A 23 -10.27 5.97 14.29
N ASP A 24 -10.76 7.13 14.72
CA ASP A 24 -12.19 7.45 14.72
C ASP A 24 -12.77 7.72 13.31
N LEU A 25 -11.92 8.09 12.35
CA LEU A 25 -12.32 8.49 10.99
C LEU A 25 -12.18 7.37 9.96
N VAL A 26 -11.42 6.32 10.27
CA VAL A 26 -11.11 5.25 9.31
C VAL A 26 -11.71 3.92 9.76
N GLU A 27 -12.35 3.24 8.82
CA GLU A 27 -12.69 1.83 8.99
C GLU A 27 -11.44 0.99 8.73
N ILE A 28 -10.95 0.32 9.79
CA ILE A 28 -9.82 -0.60 9.71
C ILE A 28 -10.34 -1.98 9.32
N ILE A 29 -9.71 -2.59 8.31
CA ILE A 29 -10.02 -3.97 7.92
C ILE A 29 -8.82 -4.88 8.13
N GLU A 30 -9.11 -6.14 8.45
CA GLU A 30 -8.10 -7.18 8.57
C GLU A 30 -7.53 -7.58 7.21
N LEU A 31 -6.23 -7.91 7.20
CA LEU A 31 -5.61 -8.49 6.02
C LEU A 31 -6.07 -9.95 5.89
N THR A 32 -6.88 -10.24 4.87
CA THR A 32 -7.30 -11.60 4.55
C THR A 32 -6.22 -12.34 3.77
N GLU A 33 -6.26 -13.68 3.79
CA GLU A 33 -5.35 -14.51 3.00
C GLU A 33 -5.45 -14.23 1.50
N ASP A 34 -6.67 -14.06 0.98
CA ASP A 34 -6.89 -13.75 -0.44
C ASP A 34 -6.29 -12.39 -0.82
N LEU A 35 -6.51 -11.35 0.00
CA LEU A 35 -5.95 -10.03 -0.24
C LEU A 35 -4.40 -10.07 -0.16
N ALA A 36 -3.86 -10.81 0.81
CA ALA A 36 -2.42 -11.01 0.95
C ALA A 36 -1.83 -11.74 -0.27
N ARG A 37 -2.51 -12.76 -0.79
CA ARG A 37 -2.08 -13.51 -1.99
C ARG A 37 -2.05 -12.59 -3.21
N VAL A 38 -3.12 -11.85 -3.47
CA VAL A 38 -3.21 -10.93 -4.61
C VAL A 38 -2.16 -9.81 -4.52
N ALA A 39 -1.95 -9.25 -3.33
CA ALA A 39 -0.88 -8.27 -3.11
C ALA A 39 0.52 -8.87 -3.38
N ALA A 40 0.77 -10.10 -2.92
CA ALA A 40 2.04 -10.79 -3.14
C ALA A 40 2.30 -11.10 -4.61
N GLU A 41 1.26 -11.50 -5.37
CA GLU A 41 1.32 -11.71 -6.82
C GLU A 41 1.69 -10.42 -7.55
N GLY A 42 1.06 -9.29 -7.19
CA GLY A 42 1.37 -7.98 -7.77
C GLY A 42 2.80 -7.49 -7.50
N LEU A 43 3.45 -7.95 -6.43
CA LEU A 43 4.84 -7.62 -6.12
C LEU A 43 5.86 -8.44 -6.90
N GLN A 44 5.46 -9.58 -7.48
CA GLN A 44 6.40 -10.45 -8.19
C GLN A 44 7.03 -9.72 -9.38
N GLY A 45 8.35 -9.55 -9.33
CA GLY A 45 9.13 -8.92 -10.40
C GLY A 45 9.19 -7.39 -10.36
N VAL A 46 8.43 -6.73 -9.48
CA VAL A 46 8.44 -5.25 -9.34
C VAL A 46 8.91 -4.76 -7.98
N ALA A 47 8.87 -5.61 -6.96
CA ALA A 47 9.50 -5.33 -5.68
C ALA A 47 11.02 -5.24 -5.87
N HIS A 48 11.62 -4.09 -5.56
CA HIS A 48 13.07 -3.94 -5.72
C HIS A 48 13.80 -4.58 -4.53
N PRO A 49 14.86 -5.38 -4.77
CA PRO A 49 15.69 -5.88 -3.69
C PRO A 49 16.32 -4.72 -2.92
N VAL A 50 16.51 -4.92 -1.61
CA VAL A 50 17.21 -3.99 -0.72
C VAL A 50 18.56 -3.63 -1.34
N CYS A 51 18.79 -2.34 -1.58
CA CYS A 51 20.08 -1.86 -2.04
C CYS A 51 21.13 -2.25 -1.02
N LYS A 52 22.09 -3.10 -1.40
CA LYS A 52 23.12 -3.61 -0.48
C LYS A 52 24.04 -2.51 0.07
N GLN A 53 24.05 -1.34 -0.57
CA GLN A 53 24.98 -0.26 -0.28
C GLN A 53 24.37 0.80 0.64
N CYS A 54 23.10 1.15 0.45
CA CYS A 54 22.40 2.11 1.30
C CYS A 54 21.30 1.49 2.19
N GLY A 55 21.00 0.20 2.06
CA GLY A 55 19.98 -0.50 2.84
C GLY A 55 18.53 -0.14 2.46
N VAL A 56 18.32 0.67 1.42
CA VAL A 56 16.99 1.15 1.02
C VAL A 56 16.36 0.20 0.01
N ARG A 57 15.09 -0.18 0.20
CA ARG A 57 14.27 -0.81 -0.85
C ARG A 57 13.82 0.26 -1.81
N GLY A 58 14.06 0.06 -3.10
CA GLY A 58 13.38 0.85 -4.13
C GLY A 58 12.03 0.23 -4.48
N GLY A 59 11.19 0.97 -5.19
CA GLY A 59 9.94 0.43 -5.71
C GLY A 59 8.87 0.21 -4.64
N PRO A 60 7.72 -0.34 -5.04
CA PRO A 60 6.56 -0.47 -4.18
C PRO A 60 6.86 -1.33 -2.95
N SER A 61 6.38 -0.86 -1.81
CA SER A 61 6.40 -1.56 -0.54
C SER A 61 5.35 -2.67 -0.48
N VAL A 62 5.35 -3.45 0.60
CA VAL A 62 4.27 -4.42 0.87
C VAL A 62 2.95 -3.70 1.10
N ALA A 63 2.96 -2.56 1.81
CA ALA A 63 1.78 -1.74 2.02
C ALA A 63 1.20 -1.22 0.70
N ASP A 64 2.06 -0.76 -0.21
CA ASP A 64 1.64 -0.28 -1.53
C ASP A 64 0.85 -1.36 -2.29
N ALA A 65 1.36 -2.60 -2.29
CA ALA A 65 0.67 -3.70 -2.94
C ALA A 65 -0.64 -4.09 -2.26
N VAL A 66 -0.71 -4.05 -0.92
CA VAL A 66 -1.95 -4.33 -0.18
C VAL A 66 -3.01 -3.27 -0.46
N VAL A 67 -2.63 -1.99 -0.50
CA VAL A 67 -3.54 -0.88 -0.83
C VAL A 67 -4.04 -0.99 -2.27
N MET A 68 -3.13 -1.25 -3.22
CA MET A 68 -3.48 -1.40 -4.62
C MET A 68 -4.39 -2.61 -4.87
N ALA A 69 -4.13 -3.74 -4.19
CA ALA A 69 -4.97 -4.93 -4.28
C ALA A 69 -6.39 -4.66 -3.78
N LEU A 70 -6.54 -3.97 -2.64
CA LEU A 70 -7.85 -3.59 -2.12
C LEU A 70 -8.57 -2.62 -3.08
N ALA A 71 -7.86 -1.59 -3.54
CA ALA A 71 -8.43 -0.61 -4.46
C ALA A 71 -8.85 -1.26 -5.79
N ASP A 72 -8.12 -2.27 -6.28
CA ASP A 72 -8.49 -3.00 -7.48
C ASP A 72 -9.76 -3.84 -7.29
N GLN A 73 -9.86 -4.53 -6.15
CA GLN A 73 -11.03 -5.33 -5.79
C GLN A 73 -12.29 -4.46 -5.76
N GLU A 74 -12.21 -3.31 -5.10
CA GLU A 74 -13.34 -2.39 -4.90
C GLU A 74 -13.57 -1.45 -6.09
N GLY A 75 -12.58 -1.29 -6.99
CA GLY A 75 -12.61 -0.29 -8.07
C GLY A 75 -12.48 1.15 -7.56
N ASP A 76 -11.66 1.35 -6.52
CA ASP A 76 -11.49 2.61 -5.80
C ASP A 76 -10.17 3.34 -6.17
N THR A 77 -9.99 4.52 -5.58
CA THR A 77 -8.85 5.41 -5.81
C THR A 77 -7.84 5.36 -4.67
N VAL A 78 -6.57 5.16 -5.02
CA VAL A 78 -5.42 5.30 -4.12
C VAL A 78 -4.84 6.71 -4.26
N TYR A 79 -4.78 7.42 -3.14
CA TYR A 79 -4.16 8.74 -3.03
C TYR A 79 -2.76 8.61 -2.43
N THR A 80 -1.73 9.09 -3.14
CA THR A 80 -0.32 8.96 -2.73
C THR A 80 0.50 10.19 -3.07
N GLN A 81 1.60 10.41 -2.34
CA GLN A 81 2.63 11.39 -2.69
C GLN A 81 3.69 10.82 -3.65
N ASP A 82 3.77 9.49 -3.76
CA ASP A 82 4.70 8.79 -4.67
C ASP A 82 3.94 7.91 -5.67
N PRO A 83 3.37 8.51 -6.74
CA PRO A 83 2.65 7.75 -7.75
C PRO A 83 3.59 6.88 -8.62
N GLN A 84 4.90 7.12 -8.61
CA GLN A 84 5.83 6.40 -9.48
C GLN A 84 6.06 4.97 -9.01
N ASP A 85 6.07 4.75 -7.69
CA ASP A 85 6.18 3.41 -7.13
C ASP A 85 4.90 2.59 -7.36
N LEU A 86 3.73 3.20 -7.20
CA LEU A 86 2.46 2.52 -7.49
C LEU A 86 2.26 2.24 -8.99
N ALA A 87 2.79 3.10 -9.88
CA ALA A 87 2.69 2.88 -11.33
C ALA A 87 3.32 1.55 -11.79
N LYS A 88 4.30 1.02 -11.03
CA LYS A 88 4.91 -0.29 -11.29
C LYS A 88 3.94 -1.45 -11.06
N LEU A 89 2.93 -1.25 -10.20
CA LEU A 89 1.91 -2.25 -9.87
C LEU A 89 0.69 -2.22 -10.79
N ASN A 90 0.50 -1.16 -11.61
CA ASN A 90 -0.68 -0.98 -12.47
C ASN A 90 -0.86 -2.09 -13.53
N GLN A 91 0.20 -2.83 -13.86
CA GLN A 91 0.07 -3.97 -14.77
C GLN A 91 -0.74 -5.12 -14.16
N HIS A 92 -0.75 -5.21 -12.83
CA HIS A 92 -1.47 -6.25 -12.08
C HIS A 92 -2.80 -5.73 -11.52
N PHE A 93 -2.85 -4.45 -11.12
CA PHE A 93 -4.03 -3.80 -10.54
C PHE A 93 -4.60 -2.75 -11.50
N VAL A 94 -5.47 -3.17 -12.42
CA VAL A 94 -5.96 -2.34 -13.55
C VAL A 94 -7.22 -1.54 -13.23
N ARG A 95 -7.97 -1.92 -12.19
CA ARG A 95 -9.17 -1.21 -11.72
C ARG A 95 -8.84 -0.15 -10.68
N ALA A 96 -7.72 -0.29 -9.98
CA ALA A 96 -7.25 0.71 -9.03
C ALA A 96 -6.87 2.01 -9.75
N LEU A 97 -7.39 3.15 -9.28
CA LEU A 97 -7.03 4.47 -9.80
C LEU A 97 -5.99 5.13 -8.90
N VAL A 98 -4.84 5.51 -9.43
CA VAL A 98 -3.81 6.23 -8.64
C VAL A 98 -3.93 7.74 -8.87
N ARG A 99 -3.97 8.51 -7.78
CA ARG A 99 -4.01 9.98 -7.78
C ARG A 99 -2.96 10.54 -6.83
N THR A 100 -2.41 11.70 -7.20
CA THR A 100 -1.49 12.45 -6.34
C THR A 100 -2.27 13.25 -5.30
N CYS A 101 -1.78 13.27 -4.05
CA CYS A 101 -2.28 14.13 -2.96
C CYS A 101 -1.76 15.56 -3.04
#